data_AF-A0A1C6I1H2-F1
#
_entry.id   AF-A0A1C6I1H2-F1
#
_cell.length_a   1.000
_cell.length_b   1.000
_cell.length_c   1.000
_cell.angle_alpha   90.00
_cell.angle_beta   90.00
_cell.angle_gamma   90.00
#
_symmetry.space_group_name_H-M   'P 1'
#
loop_
_entity.id
_entity.type
_entity.pdbx_description
1 polymer ?
#
loop_
_entity_poly.entity_id
_entity_poly.type
_entity_poly.pdbx_seq_one_letter_code
_entity_poly.pdbx_strand_id
1 'polypeptide(L)' 'MLRRDLIKNKIYGIIFIILGALTIPIEWDATFFLFALMVGIMLFASRENCIMD' A
#
# COMPACT_ATOMS: atom_id res chain seq x y z
N MET A 1 -17.66 -11.40 -6.67
CA MET A 1 -16.58 -12.41 -6.76
C MET A 1 -15.34 -11.84 -6.12
N LEU A 2 -14.99 -12.28 -4.90
CA LEU A 2 -13.72 -11.91 -4.29
C LEU A 2 -12.63 -12.68 -5.06
N ARG A 3 -12.00 -12.06 -6.06
CA ARG A 3 -10.85 -12.67 -6.74
C ARG A 3 -9.74 -12.84 -5.71
N ARG A 4 -9.45 -14.08 -5.33
CA ARG A 4 -8.43 -14.41 -4.32
C ARG A 4 -7.05 -13.87 -4.75
N ASP A 5 -6.84 -13.71 -6.06
CA ASP A 5 -5.64 -13.15 -6.66
C ASP A 5 -5.40 -11.67 -6.29
N LEU A 6 -6.46 -10.92 -5.97
CA LEU A 6 -6.37 -9.50 -5.59
C LEU A 6 -6.17 -9.29 -4.09
N ILE A 7 -6.24 -10.35 -3.28
CA ILE A 7 -6.01 -10.26 -1.83
C ILE A 7 -4.59 -9.81 -1.54
N LYS A 8 -3.60 -10.32 -2.30
CA LYS A 8 -2.19 -9.93 -2.15
C LYS A 8 -2.05 -8.42 -2.31
N ASN A 9 -2.54 -7.85 -3.42
CA ASN A 9 -2.52 -6.41 -3.64
C ASN A 9 -3.11 -5.61 -2.46
N LYS A 10 -4.26 -6.02 -1.91
CA LYS A 10 -4.87 -5.34 -0.77
C LYS A 10 -4.00 -5.41 0.49
N ILE A 11 -3.43 -6.58 0.78
CA ILE A 11 -2.53 -6.78 1.93
C ILE A 11 -1.29 -5.90 1.77
N TYR A 12 -0.60 -5.97 0.64
CA TYR A 12 0.58 -5.14 0.38
C TYR A 12 0.24 -3.65 0.39
N GLY A 13 -0.91 -3.25 -0.14
CA GLY A 13 -1.37 -1.86 -0.09
C GLY A 13 -1.56 -1.35 1.34
N ILE A 14 -2.20 -2.15 2.21
CA ILE A 14 -2.37 -1.81 3.64
C ILE A 14 -1.00 -1.76 4.34
N ILE A 15 -0.11 -2.70 4.07
CA ILE A 15 1.25 -2.71 4.65
C ILE A 15 1.99 -1.43 4.29
N PHE A 16 1.97 -1.00 3.03
CA PHE A 16 2.61 0.24 2.60
C PHE A 16 2.05 1.48 3.32
N ILE A 17 0.73 1.56 3.50
CA ILE A 17 0.09 2.66 4.21
C ILE A 17 0.50 2.70 5.68
N ILE A 18 0.52 1.54 6.35
CA ILE A 18 0.92 1.44 7.77
C ILE A 18 2.41 1.79 7.93
N LEU A 19 3.28 1.24 7.08
CA LEU A 19 4.71 1.55 7.09
C LEU A 19 4.96 3.04 6.87
N GLY A 20 4.30 3.64 5.88
CA GLY A 20 4.36 5.08 5.66
C GLY A 20 3.94 5.87 6.89
N ALA A 21 2.80 5.51 7.51
CA ALA A 21 2.30 6.22 8.70
C ALA A 21 3.25 6.11 9.90
N LEU A 22 3.92 4.96 10.07
CA LEU A 22 4.93 4.75 11.11
C LEU A 22 6.18 5.62 10.94
N THR A 23 6.49 6.11 9.73
CA THR A 23 7.63 7.01 9.50
C THR A 23 7.38 8.46 9.91
N ILE A 24 6.10 8.90 9.93
CA ILE A 24 5.73 10.27 10.29
C ILE A 24 6.26 10.67 11.68
N PRO A 25 6.05 9.90 12.77
CA PRO A 25 6.54 10.29 14.08
C PRO A 25 8.07 10.20 14.25
N ILE A 26 8.79 9.59 13.30
CA ILE A 26 10.25 9.45 13.36
C ILE A 26 10.92 10.74 12.89
N GLU A 27 10.59 11.15 11.66
CA GLU A 27 11.20 12.31 11.01
C GLU A 27 10.38 13.60 11.19
N TRP A 28 9.16 13.51 11.72
CA TRP A 28 8.14 14.57 11.70
C TRP A 28 7.83 15.10 10.28
N ASP A 29 8.21 14.33 9.26
CA ASP A 29 8.00 14.62 7.85
C ASP A 29 7.03 13.59 7.24
N ALA A 30 6.14 14.06 6.38
CA ALA A 30 5.10 13.23 5.76
C ALA A 30 5.41 12.86 4.30
N THR A 31 6.54 13.26 3.75
CA THR A 31 6.86 13.06 2.33
C THR A 31 6.90 11.58 1.98
N PHE A 32 7.61 10.78 2.79
CA PHE A 32 7.66 9.33 2.60
C PHE A 32 6.26 8.70 2.73
N PHE A 33 5.46 9.15 3.69
CA PHE A 33 4.09 8.69 3.86
C PHE A 33 3.23 8.98 2.61
N LEU A 34 3.34 10.16 2.01
CA LEU A 34 2.58 10.51 0.79
C LEU A 34 2.95 9.60 -0.39
N PHE A 35 4.24 9.29 -0.58
CA PHE A 35 4.67 8.34 -1.60
C PHE A 35 4.18 6.92 -1.32
N ALA A 36 4.29 6.45 -0.08
CA ALA A 36 3.80 5.13 0.32
C ALA A 36 2.26 5.01 0.20
N LEU A 37 1.54 6.09 0.50
CA LEU A 37 0.08 6.17 0.36
C LEU A 37 -0.35 6.08 -1.11
N MET A 38 0.36 6.78 -2.01
CA MET A 38 0.09 6.71 -3.45
C MET A 38 0.24 5.26 -3.98
N VAL A 39 1.31 4.57 -3.60
CA VAL A 39 1.53 3.15 -3.95
C VAL A 39 0.47 2.25 -3.32
N GLY A 40 0.15 2.48 -2.05
CA GLY A 40 -0.84 1.70 -1.32
C GLY A 40 -2.24 1.78 -1.92
N ILE A 41 -2.68 2.98 -2.30
CA ILE A 41 -3.96 3.22 -2.99
C ILE A 41 -3.95 2.56 -4.37
N MET A 42 -2.85 2.67 -5.12
CA MET A 42 -2.73 2.06 -6.45
C MET A 42 -2.87 0.53 -6.38
N LEU A 43 -2.20 -0.12 -5.42
CA LEU A 43 -2.33 -1.55 -5.18
C LEU A 43 -3.77 -1.91 -4.75
N PHE A 44 -4.37 -1.14 -3.85
CA PHE A 44 -5.72 -1.42 -3.36
C PHE A 44 -6.80 -1.30 -4.45
N ALA A 45 -6.64 -0.36 -5.37
CA ALA A 45 -7.56 -0.10 -6.48
C ALA A 45 -7.31 -0.98 -7.73
N SER A 46 -6.15 -1.63 -7.82
CA SER A 46 -5.79 -2.46 -8.96
C SER A 46 -6.73 -3.66 -9.11
N ARG A 47 -7.16 -3.92 -10.35
CA ARG A 47 -8.03 -5.05 -10.72
C ARG A 47 -7.26 -6.28 -11.21
N GLU A 48 -5.94 -6.17 -11.27
CA GLU A 48 -5.01 -7.21 -11.68
C GLU A 48 -4.00 -7.42 -10.56
N ASN A 49 -3.51 -8.66 -10.36
CA ASN A 49 -2.48 -8.90 -9.36
C ASN A 49 -1.18 -8.23 -9.83
N CYS A 50 -0.75 -7.19 -9.11
CA CYS A 50 0.48 -6.45 -9.43
C CYS A 50 1.69 -7.02 -8.69
N ILE A 51 1.47 -7.94 -7.77
CA ILE A 51 2.50 -8.67 -7.05
C ILE A 51 2.74 -9.96 -7.82
N MET A 52 3.77 -9.97 -8.67
CA MET A 52 4.25 -11.19 -9.32
C MET A 52 4.81 -12.13 -8.23
N ASP A 53 4.50 -13.42 -8.35
CA ASP A 53 4.96 -14.47 -7.41
C ASP A 53 6.48 -14.67 -7.51
#